data_AF-A0A1Y4FDB2-F1
#
_entry.id   AF-A0A1Y4FDB2-F1
#
_cell.length_a   1.000
_cell.length_b   1.000
_cell.length_c   1.000
_cell.angle_alpha   90.00
_cell.angle_beta   90.00
_cell.angle_gamma   90.00
#
_symmetry.space_group_name_H-M   'P 1'
#
loop_
_entity.id
_entity.type
_entity.pdbx_description
1 polymer ?
#
loop_
_entity_poly.entity_id
_entity_poly.type
_entity_poly.pdbx_seq_one_letter_code
_entity_poly.pdbx_strand_id
1 'polypeptide(L)'
;MIKNSYLDIAQNDLEYLEAVMKTGNRFYNQLAVQCEQVTEKYLKGYLDKMMLDEDVTDLLRKHNMKKIAAKLNEICPDLQLDTIGLAYLTDFYFDARYPGDDFYTVSKEEFDKCVAIMYDTLNRLKTHFN
;
A
#
# COMPACT_ATOMS: atom_id res chain seq x y z
N MET A 1 14.53 15.30 -9.35
CA MET A 1 14.19 15.41 -7.91
C MET A 1 12.75 14.98 -7.75
N ILE A 2 12.44 14.16 -6.75
CA ILE A 2 11.07 13.69 -6.46
C ILE A 2 10.27 14.88 -5.91
N LYS A 3 9.02 15.05 -6.34
CA LYS A 3 8.15 16.11 -5.79
C LYS A 3 7.64 15.70 -4.41
N ASN A 4 7.31 16.68 -3.57
CA ASN A 4 6.78 16.44 -2.24
C ASN A 4 5.26 16.13 -2.30
N SER A 5 4.90 14.98 -2.85
CA SER A 5 3.53 14.46 -2.87
C SER A 5 3.52 12.96 -2.57
N TYR A 6 2.41 12.46 -2.03
CA TYR A 6 2.24 11.03 -1.80
C TYR A 6 2.44 10.21 -3.08
N LEU A 7 1.87 10.65 -4.20
CA LEU A 7 1.91 9.90 -5.47
C LEU A 7 3.32 9.88 -6.08
N ASP A 8 4.05 11.00 -6.04
CA ASP A 8 5.42 11.06 -6.55
C ASP A 8 6.37 10.18 -5.71
N ILE A 9 6.19 10.17 -4.38
CA ILE A 9 6.96 9.28 -3.48
C ILE A 9 6.56 7.82 -3.71
N ALA A 10 5.26 7.51 -3.80
CA ALA A 10 4.77 6.15 -4.03
C ALA A 10 5.28 5.55 -5.35
N GLN A 11 5.33 6.35 -6.41
CA GLN A 11 5.86 5.93 -7.71
C GLN A 11 7.36 5.64 -7.64
N ASN A 12 8.14 6.50 -6.97
CA ASN A 12 9.56 6.24 -6.75
C ASN A 12 9.81 4.97 -5.91
N ASP A 13 9.01 4.75 -4.86
CA ASP A 13 9.11 3.55 -4.02
C ASP A 13 8.73 2.28 -4.78
N LEU A 14 7.73 2.35 -5.68
CA LEU A 14 7.37 1.25 -6.58
C LEU A 14 8.52 0.90 -7.52
N GLU A 15 9.13 1.91 -8.16
CA GLU A 15 10.28 1.69 -9.06
C GLU A 15 11.47 1.05 -8.33
N TYR A 16 11.73 1.49 -7.10
CA TYR A 16 12.73 0.87 -6.24
C TYR A 16 12.38 -0.60 -5.92
N LEU A 17 11.16 -0.86 -5.45
CA LEU A 17 10.69 -2.21 -5.12
C LEU A 17 10.79 -3.15 -6.32
N GLU A 18 10.33 -2.72 -7.49
CA GLU A 18 10.42 -3.48 -8.73
C GLU A 18 11.87 -3.77 -9.13
N ALA A 19 12.78 -2.81 -8.98
CA ALA A 19 14.21 -3.00 -9.26
C ALA A 19 14.83 -4.05 -8.32
N VAL A 20 14.48 -4.02 -7.03
CA VAL A 20 14.97 -4.98 -6.04
C VAL A 20 14.37 -6.38 -6.30
N MET A 21 13.07 -6.48 -6.61
CA MET A 21 12.41 -7.76 -6.92
C MET A 21 13.06 -8.47 -8.12
N LYS A 22 13.48 -7.72 -9.15
CA LYS A 22 14.17 -8.26 -10.33
C LYS A 22 15.48 -8.98 -10.02
N THR A 23 16.10 -8.72 -8.87
CA THR A 23 17.34 -9.41 -8.46
C THR A 23 17.11 -10.86 -7.99
N GLY A 24 15.86 -11.26 -7.72
CA GLY A 24 15.54 -12.61 -7.25
C GLY A 24 15.98 -12.92 -5.81
N ASN A 25 16.27 -11.88 -5.01
CA ASN A 25 16.58 -12.06 -3.58
C ASN A 25 15.37 -12.58 -2.79
N ARG A 26 15.62 -13.04 -1.55
CA ARG A 26 14.61 -13.64 -0.66
C ARG A 26 14.36 -12.79 0.58
N PHE A 27 14.52 -11.47 0.49
CA PHE A 27 14.32 -10.56 1.61
C PHE A 27 12.83 -10.30 1.87
N TYR A 28 12.02 -11.36 2.02
CA TYR A 28 10.56 -11.30 1.98
C TYR A 28 9.96 -10.38 3.04
N ASN A 29 10.49 -10.34 4.26
CA ASN A 29 10.08 -9.38 5.28
C ASN A 29 10.19 -7.93 4.77
N GLN A 30 11.36 -7.57 4.24
CA GLN A 30 11.61 -6.24 3.73
C GLN A 30 10.76 -5.94 2.49
N LEU A 31 10.63 -6.90 1.57
CA LEU A 31 9.86 -6.73 0.35
C LEU A 31 8.35 -6.60 0.63
N ALA A 32 7.81 -7.36 1.59
CA ALA A 32 6.41 -7.26 2.00
C ALA A 32 6.10 -5.92 2.67
N VAL A 33 7.00 -5.43 3.53
CA VAL A 33 6.92 -4.07 4.11
C VAL A 33 6.94 -2.99 3.03
N GLN A 34 7.72 -3.17 1.96
CA GLN A 34 7.72 -2.23 0.84
C GLN A 34 6.41 -2.29 0.04
N CYS A 35 5.81 -3.47 -0.13
CA CYS A 35 4.48 -3.59 -0.76
C CYS A 35 3.42 -2.81 0.03
N GLU A 36 3.42 -2.94 1.36
CA GLU A 36 2.56 -2.19 2.28
C GLU A 36 2.75 -0.68 2.08
N GLN A 37 3.99 -0.21 2.18
CA GLN A 37 4.32 1.22 2.07
C GLN A 37 3.99 1.84 0.71
N VAL A 38 4.22 1.12 -0.39
CA VAL A 38 3.84 1.58 -1.74
C VAL A 38 2.33 1.71 -1.82
N THR A 39 1.61 0.67 -1.37
CA THR A 39 0.14 0.63 -1.41
C THR A 39 -0.47 1.75 -0.57
N GLU A 40 0.03 1.96 0.65
CA GLU A 40 -0.47 3.00 1.56
C GLU A 40 -0.29 4.40 0.97
N LYS A 41 0.89 4.70 0.42
CA LYS A 41 1.14 6.02 -0.17
C LYS A 41 0.28 6.27 -1.40
N TYR A 42 0.04 5.26 -2.23
CA TYR A 42 -0.90 5.38 -3.34
C TYR A 42 -2.33 5.66 -2.86
N LEU A 43 -2.83 4.89 -1.90
CA LEU A 43 -4.16 5.10 -1.32
C LEU A 43 -4.31 6.50 -0.72
N LYS A 44 -3.33 6.95 0.07
CA LYS A 44 -3.31 8.30 0.66
C LYS A 44 -3.25 9.38 -0.40
N GLY A 45 -2.43 9.20 -1.44
CA GLY A 45 -2.30 10.16 -2.53
C GLY A 45 -3.59 10.34 -3.34
N TYR A 46 -4.31 9.25 -3.64
CA TYR A 46 -5.60 9.37 -4.31
C TYR A 46 -6.69 9.89 -3.37
N LEU A 47 -6.70 9.50 -2.09
CA LEU A 47 -7.64 10.09 -1.12
C LEU A 47 -7.45 11.61 -1.00
N ASP A 48 -6.21 12.07 -0.82
CA ASP A 48 -5.85 13.48 -0.73
C ASP A 48 -6.25 14.27 -1.99
N LYS A 49 -6.07 13.66 -3.18
CA LYS A 49 -6.49 14.25 -4.46
C LYS A 49 -8.01 14.35 -4.61
N MET A 50 -8.77 13.38 -4.10
CA MET A 50 -10.24 13.33 -4.25
C MET A 50 -10.98 14.15 -3.18
N MET A 51 -10.37 14.35 -2.02
CA MET A 51 -11.02 14.92 -0.84
C MET A 51 -10.53 16.33 -0.52
N LEU A 52 -10.40 17.18 -1.55
CA LEU A 52 -9.89 18.55 -1.40
C LEU A 52 -10.72 19.42 -0.44
N ASP A 53 -12.02 19.13 -0.32
CA ASP A 53 -12.98 19.89 0.51
C ASP A 53 -13.41 19.14 1.79
N GLU A 54 -12.87 17.94 2.06
CA GLU A 54 -13.16 17.16 3.27
C GLU A 54 -11.91 17.06 4.17
N ASP A 55 -12.07 17.19 5.49
CA ASP A 55 -10.96 16.92 6.42
C ASP A 55 -10.72 15.41 6.54
N VAL A 56 -9.73 14.92 5.78
CA VAL A 56 -9.25 13.54 5.81
C VAL A 56 -7.95 13.36 6.60
N THR A 57 -7.51 14.39 7.36
CA THR A 57 -6.23 14.38 8.09
C THR A 57 -6.07 13.15 8.97
N ASP A 58 -7.14 12.74 9.62
CA ASP A 58 -7.18 11.57 10.51
C ASP A 58 -6.95 10.24 9.77
N LEU A 59 -7.43 10.13 8.53
CA LEU A 59 -7.20 8.97 7.66
C LEU A 59 -5.78 8.98 7.10
N LEU A 60 -5.23 10.16 6.74
CA LEU A 60 -3.87 10.30 6.22
C LEU A 60 -2.80 10.01 7.28
N ARG A 61 -3.07 10.32 8.56
CA ARG A 61 -2.12 10.08 9.67
C ARG A 61 -2.11 8.65 10.18
N LYS A 62 -3.20 7.90 10.05
CA LYS A 62 -3.31 6.53 10.57
C LYS A 62 -2.84 5.51 9.52
N HIS A 63 -2.24 4.42 9.97
CA HIS A 63 -1.88 3.27 9.13
C HIS A 63 -3.03 2.28 9.06
N ASN A 64 -4.11 2.65 8.36
CA ASN A 64 -5.29 1.80 8.22
C ASN A 64 -5.81 1.83 6.78
N MET A 65 -5.15 1.04 5.93
CA MET A 65 -5.47 0.98 4.50
C MET A 65 -6.90 0.47 4.26
N LYS A 66 -7.41 -0.43 5.10
CA LYS A 66 -8.81 -0.89 5.05
C LYS A 66 -9.80 0.27 5.12
N LYS A 67 -9.61 1.21 6.05
CA LYS A 67 -10.48 2.38 6.20
C LYS A 67 -10.37 3.34 5.02
N ILE A 68 -9.15 3.58 4.52
CA ILE A 68 -8.95 4.43 3.34
C ILE A 68 -9.65 3.81 2.12
N ALA A 69 -9.47 2.52 1.89
CA ALA A 69 -10.09 1.82 0.78
C ALA A 69 -11.62 1.77 0.87
N ALA A 70 -12.18 1.55 2.06
CA ALA A 70 -13.62 1.63 2.27
C ALA A 70 -14.16 3.02 1.88
N LYS A 71 -13.51 4.10 2.33
CA LYS A 71 -13.89 5.46 1.98
C LYS A 71 -13.75 5.74 0.47
N LEU A 72 -12.68 5.26 -0.18
CA LEU A 72 -12.52 5.39 -1.64
C LEU A 72 -13.59 4.63 -2.42
N ASN A 73 -13.97 3.42 -1.97
CA ASN A 73 -15.08 2.67 -2.56
C ASN A 73 -16.44 3.33 -2.31
N GLU A 74 -16.64 4.04 -1.20
CA GLU A 74 -17.86 4.83 -0.97
C GLU A 74 -17.98 5.99 -1.99
N ILE A 75 -16.86 6.65 -2.31
CA ILE A 75 -16.82 7.75 -3.28
C ILE A 75 -16.94 7.21 -4.72
N CYS A 76 -16.28 6.10 -5.02
CA CYS A 76 -16.25 5.46 -6.32
C CYS A 76 -16.59 3.96 -6.17
N PRO A 77 -17.88 3.59 -6.18
CA PRO A 77 -18.31 2.20 -5.98
C PRO A 77 -17.73 1.20 -6.99
N ASP A 78 -17.45 1.65 -8.21
CA ASP A 78 -16.87 0.81 -9.27
C ASP A 78 -15.37 0.51 -9.05
N LEU A 79 -14.70 1.27 -8.17
CA LEU A 79 -13.28 1.05 -7.83
C LEU A 79 -13.06 -0.34 -7.22
N GLN A 80 -13.95 -0.75 -6.31
CA GLN A 80 -13.99 -2.08 -5.68
C GLN A 80 -12.64 -2.56 -5.12
N LEU A 81 -11.95 -1.71 -4.35
CA LEU A 81 -10.72 -2.10 -3.66
C LEU A 81 -10.96 -3.23 -2.64
N ASP A 82 -10.05 -4.21 -2.62
CA ASP A 82 -10.09 -5.33 -1.67
C ASP A 82 -9.73 -4.89 -0.24
N THR A 83 -10.76 -4.55 0.53
CA THR A 83 -10.60 -4.13 1.93
C THR A 83 -10.03 -5.24 2.85
N ILE A 84 -10.15 -6.51 2.48
CA ILE A 84 -9.64 -7.65 3.26
C ILE A 84 -8.13 -7.80 2.98
N GLY A 85 -7.74 -7.82 1.71
CA GLY A 85 -6.34 -7.83 1.30
C GLY A 85 -5.56 -6.63 1.83
N LEU A 86 -6.15 -5.44 1.82
CA LEU A 86 -5.50 -4.25 2.37
C LEU A 86 -5.36 -4.26 3.88
N ALA A 87 -6.26 -4.95 4.60
CA ALA A 87 -6.06 -5.20 6.03
C ALA A 87 -4.87 -6.14 6.24
N TYR A 88 -4.79 -7.22 5.47
CA TYR A 88 -3.68 -8.17 5.50
C TYR A 88 -2.32 -7.50 5.24
N LEU A 89 -2.23 -6.57 4.28
CA LEU A 89 -0.99 -5.82 4.06
C LEU A 89 -0.59 -4.94 5.26
N THR A 90 -1.56 -4.36 5.96
CA THR A 90 -1.32 -3.44 7.08
C THR A 90 -0.63 -4.15 8.24
N ASP A 91 -0.93 -5.43 8.47
CA ASP A 91 -0.39 -6.21 9.60
C ASP A 91 1.15 -6.38 9.51
N PHE A 92 1.71 -6.44 8.29
CA PHE A 92 3.17 -6.53 8.10
C PHE A 92 3.93 -5.28 8.53
N TYR A 93 3.26 -4.15 8.76
CA TYR A 93 3.90 -2.92 9.22
C TYR A 93 4.61 -3.12 10.56
N PHE A 94 4.12 -3.96 11.48
CA PHE A 94 4.78 -4.15 12.78
C PHE A 94 5.54 -5.47 12.85
N ASP A 95 4.89 -6.57 12.48
CA ASP A 95 5.33 -7.92 12.86
C ASP A 95 6.58 -8.38 12.07
N ALA A 96 6.78 -7.86 10.86
CA ALA A 96 7.90 -8.25 10.01
C ALA A 96 9.20 -7.45 10.25
N ARG A 97 9.15 -6.35 11.02
CA ARG A 97 10.25 -5.36 11.12
C ARG A 97 11.04 -5.41 12.42
N TYR A 98 10.41 -5.78 13.53
CA TYR A 98 11.01 -5.64 14.86
C TYR A 98 11.10 -6.99 15.58
N PRO A 99 12.20 -7.24 16.32
CA PRO A 99 12.26 -8.40 17.20
C PRO A 99 11.24 -8.24 18.33
N GLY A 100 10.57 -9.33 18.70
CA GLY A 100 9.55 -9.37 19.74
C GLY A 100 8.82 -10.71 19.74
N ASP A 101 7.91 -10.91 20.69
CA ASP A 101 7.12 -12.15 20.80
C ASP A 101 6.27 -12.39 19.53
N ASP A 102 5.89 -11.31 18.84
CA ASP A 102 5.12 -11.32 17.61
C ASP A 102 5.99 -11.23 16.34
N PHE A 103 7.31 -11.45 16.43
CA PHE A 103 8.17 -11.41 15.25
C PHE A 103 7.74 -12.48 14.22
N TYR A 104 7.47 -12.01 13.00
CA TYR A 104 6.98 -12.83 11.92
C TYR A 104 7.97 -12.92 10.77
N THR A 105 8.25 -14.14 10.30
CA THR A 105 9.04 -14.36 9.08
C THR A 105 8.11 -14.59 7.90
N VAL A 106 8.18 -13.69 6.92
CA VAL A 106 7.34 -13.73 5.74
C VAL A 106 7.82 -14.84 4.80
N SER A 107 6.92 -15.75 4.43
CA SER A 107 7.19 -16.78 3.43
C SER A 107 7.10 -16.23 2.01
N LYS A 108 7.58 -17.02 1.02
CA LYS A 108 7.44 -16.64 -0.39
C LYS A 108 5.97 -16.50 -0.80
N GLU A 109 5.11 -17.43 -0.36
CA GLU A 109 3.69 -17.44 -0.72
C GLU A 109 2.98 -16.18 -0.22
N GLU A 110 3.30 -15.76 0.99
CA GLU A 110 2.76 -14.53 1.57
C GLU A 110 3.30 -13.29 0.88
N PHE A 111 4.60 -13.27 0.56
CA PHE A 111 5.16 -12.20 -0.25
C PHE A 111 4.47 -12.11 -1.63
N ASP A 112 4.25 -13.23 -2.31
CA ASP A 112 3.54 -13.26 -3.60
C ASP A 112 2.10 -12.71 -3.44
N LYS A 113 1.44 -13.02 -2.32
CA LYS A 113 0.12 -12.46 -1.98
C LYS A 113 0.18 -10.95 -1.73
N CYS A 114 1.18 -10.45 -1.02
CA CYS A 114 1.39 -9.01 -0.81
C CYS A 114 1.56 -8.28 -2.15
N VAL A 115 2.37 -8.84 -3.06
CA VAL A 115 2.58 -8.31 -4.40
C VAL A 115 1.28 -8.28 -5.20
N ALA A 116 0.49 -9.36 -5.16
CA ALA A 116 -0.79 -9.43 -5.86
C ALA A 116 -1.78 -8.35 -5.38
N ILE A 117 -1.91 -8.18 -4.06
CA ILE A 117 -2.79 -7.15 -3.47
C ILE A 117 -2.33 -5.74 -3.85
N MET A 118 -1.02 -5.48 -3.76
CA MET A 118 -0.45 -4.18 -4.16
C MET A 118 -0.77 -3.85 -5.62
N TYR A 119 -0.45 -4.76 -6.55
CA TYR A 119 -0.68 -4.48 -7.97
C TYR A 119 -2.17 -4.37 -8.33
N ASP A 120 -3.05 -5.20 -7.76
CA ASP A 120 -4.50 -5.05 -7.97
C ASP A 120 -4.98 -3.66 -7.51
N THR A 121 -4.57 -3.24 -6.31
CA THR A 121 -4.91 -1.92 -5.75
C THR A 121 -4.41 -0.78 -6.63
N LEU A 122 -3.12 -0.82 -7.02
CA LEU A 122 -2.52 0.21 -7.87
C LEU A 122 -3.19 0.26 -9.25
N ASN A 123 -3.49 -0.88 -9.86
CA ASN A 123 -4.15 -0.93 -11.16
C ASN A 123 -5.57 -0.35 -11.10
N ARG A 124 -6.34 -0.66 -10.06
CA ARG A 124 -7.68 -0.09 -9.86
C ARG A 124 -7.63 1.42 -9.69
N LEU A 125 -6.77 1.91 -8.80
CA LEU A 125 -6.58 3.35 -8.56
C LEU A 125 -6.17 4.09 -9.84
N LYS A 126 -5.16 3.57 -10.55
CA LYS A 126 -4.67 4.15 -11.80
C LYS A 126 -5.73 4.12 -12.90
N THR A 127 -6.52 3.07 -13.01
CA THR A 127 -7.55 2.97 -14.07
C THR A 127 -8.72 3.91 -13.83
N HIS A 128 -9.12 4.14 -12.57
CA HIS A 128 -10.28 4.96 -12.24
C HIS A 128 -9.97 6.44 -12.09
N PHE A 129 -8.72 6.81 -11.78
CA PHE A 129 -8.36 8.18 -11.40
C PHE A 129 -7.21 8.81 -12.22
N ASN A 130 -6.71 8.13 -13.26
CA ASN A 130 -5.78 8.70 -14.24
C ASN A 130 -6.48 9.27 -15.47
#